data_AF-F2E1K5-F1
#
_entry.id   AF-F2E1K5-F1
#
_cell.length_a   1.000
_cell.length_b   1.000
_cell.length_c   1.000
_cell.angle_alpha   90.00
_cell.angle_beta   90.00
_cell.angle_gamma   90.00
#
_symmetry.space_group_name_H-M   'P 1'
#
loop_
_entity.id
_entity.type
_entity.pdbx_description
1 polymer ?
#
loop_
_entity_poly.entity_id
_entity_poly.type
_entity_poly.pdbx_seq_one_letter_code
_entity_poly.pdbx_strand_id
1 'polypeptide(L)'
;MPIRLRTFLSSARHVSNSSVFIFQFIPFHLSPLLVHLSYFVIIDVLGFVALMALKPSNPNYSPRYVDIFFLSTSAVTVTGLATIKMEDLSSSQVVILTLLMLLGSEMFVSLIGHIHELRKQNKHDPEDSRVRSVTVQDESQIEEAIPATQSISTTSLKKSCLKYIGFVLLAYMVLILLVGSLSVFLYVAHVSTARDVLTRKSINTMLFSISVTVSSFTNGGLIPTNESMAVFSSNQGLLLLLTGQILAGNTLLPVFLRLVIWALRGLRIGRAKPEEFKFMMNNTKAVGFNHLLPNQQTVFLAASVAALIAVTVTFFCCLNWDSPVFAGLTANQKITNALFMAVNTRQAGENSIDCSLVAPAALVLFITMW
;
A
#
# COMPACT_ATOMS: atom_id res chain seq x y z
N MET A 1 37.25 -32.47 28.21
CA MET A 1 36.58 -31.53 27.29
C MET A 1 35.18 -31.95 26.75
N PRO A 2 34.42 -32.96 27.24
CA PRO A 2 33.10 -33.28 26.65
C PRO A 2 31.87 -32.64 27.35
N ILE A 3 32.03 -32.05 28.55
CA ILE A 3 30.88 -31.61 29.36
C ILE A 3 30.30 -30.26 28.90
N ARG A 4 31.14 -29.33 28.39
CA ARG A 4 30.70 -28.00 27.93
C ARG A 4 29.88 -28.02 26.64
N LEU A 5 30.02 -29.04 25.79
CA LEU A 5 29.30 -29.13 24.52
C LEU A 5 27.84 -29.59 24.71
N ARG A 6 27.59 -30.45 25.72
CA ARG A 6 26.23 -30.92 26.06
C ARG A 6 25.37 -29.81 26.67
N THR A 7 25.95 -28.97 27.53
CA THR A 7 25.25 -27.80 28.10
C THR A 7 24.91 -26.78 27.02
N PHE A 8 25.80 -26.54 26.06
CA PHE A 8 25.57 -25.61 24.95
C PHE A 8 24.47 -26.10 24.00
N LEU A 9 24.47 -27.40 23.65
CA LEU A 9 23.41 -28.02 22.86
C LEU A 9 22.05 -28.06 23.59
N SER A 10 22.04 -28.23 24.91
CA SER A 10 20.81 -28.19 25.70
C SER A 10 20.23 -26.77 25.80
N SER A 11 21.10 -25.74 25.92
CA SER A 11 20.69 -24.34 25.96
C SER A 11 20.17 -23.86 24.60
N ALA A 12 20.80 -24.27 23.50
CA ALA A 12 20.32 -24.00 22.15
C ALA A 12 18.96 -24.66 21.86
N ARG A 13 18.76 -25.88 22.36
CA ARG A 13 17.47 -26.59 22.25
C ARG A 13 16.39 -25.97 23.16
N HIS A 14 16.76 -25.42 24.31
CA HIS A 14 15.83 -24.71 25.19
C HIS A 14 15.41 -23.35 24.64
N VAL A 15 16.33 -22.61 24.00
CA VAL A 15 16.01 -21.34 23.31
C VAL A 15 15.14 -21.61 22.08
N SER A 16 15.43 -22.66 21.31
CA SER A 16 14.60 -23.09 20.18
C SER A 16 13.21 -23.56 20.61
N ASN A 17 13.10 -24.33 21.70
CA ASN A 17 11.81 -24.75 22.22
C ASN A 17 11.04 -23.60 22.88
N SER A 18 11.71 -22.60 23.46
CA SER A 18 11.06 -21.41 24.02
C SER A 18 10.59 -20.45 22.93
N SER A 19 11.34 -20.30 21.83
CA SER A 19 10.87 -19.55 20.67
C SER A 19 9.69 -20.26 20.00
N VAL A 20 9.73 -21.59 19.86
CA VAL A 20 8.60 -22.38 19.34
C VAL A 20 7.40 -22.29 20.28
N PHE A 21 7.58 -22.33 21.61
CA PHE A 21 6.49 -22.14 22.57
C PHE A 21 5.89 -20.74 22.48
N ILE A 22 6.70 -19.68 22.39
CA ILE A 22 6.20 -18.31 22.20
C ILE A 22 5.42 -18.23 20.88
N PHE A 23 5.95 -18.77 19.78
CA PHE A 23 5.26 -18.82 18.48
C PHE A 23 3.99 -19.68 18.48
N GLN A 24 3.88 -20.67 19.37
CA GLN A 24 2.77 -21.62 19.43
C GLN A 24 1.73 -21.28 20.50
N PHE A 25 2.06 -20.43 21.48
CA PHE A 25 1.14 -19.95 22.53
C PHE A 25 0.44 -18.64 22.13
N ILE A 26 1.13 -17.79 21.37
CA ILE A 26 0.60 -16.56 20.77
C ILE A 26 -0.70 -16.77 19.93
N PRO A 27 -0.86 -17.83 19.11
CA PRO A 27 -2.03 -17.96 18.24
C PRO A 27 -3.33 -18.33 18.98
N PHE A 28 -3.27 -18.77 20.24
CA PHE A 28 -4.44 -19.40 20.88
C PHE A 28 -5.34 -18.42 21.63
N HIS A 29 -4.90 -17.18 21.86
CA HIS A 29 -5.71 -16.15 22.53
C HIS A 29 -5.47 -14.70 22.08
N LEU A 30 -4.64 -14.47 21.06
CA LEU A 30 -4.41 -13.12 20.55
C LEU A 30 -5.63 -12.62 19.77
N SER A 31 -6.15 -11.47 20.19
CA SER A 31 -7.10 -10.68 19.41
C SER A 31 -6.54 -10.41 18.00
N PRO A 32 -7.40 -10.29 16.96
CA PRO A 32 -6.97 -10.00 15.59
C PRO A 32 -6.09 -8.74 15.49
N LEU A 33 -6.27 -7.80 16.43
CA LEU A 33 -5.43 -6.60 16.57
C LEU A 33 -3.98 -6.93 16.90
N LEU A 34 -3.73 -7.88 17.81
CA LEU A 34 -2.39 -8.19 18.28
C LEU A 34 -1.59 -8.97 17.21
N VAL A 35 -2.29 -9.78 16.40
CA VAL A 35 -1.69 -10.40 15.20
C VAL A 35 -1.25 -9.31 14.21
N HIS A 36 -2.11 -8.31 13.96
CA HIS A 36 -1.80 -7.23 13.04
C HIS A 36 -0.65 -6.33 13.54
N LEU A 37 -0.65 -6.01 14.84
CA LEU A 37 0.44 -5.28 15.48
C LEU A 37 1.76 -6.07 15.41
N SER A 38 1.72 -7.38 15.67
CA SER A 38 2.91 -8.23 15.61
C SER A 38 3.51 -8.27 14.20
N TYR A 39 2.67 -8.27 13.15
CA TYR A 39 3.12 -8.20 11.76
C TYR A 39 3.95 -6.93 11.49
N PHE A 40 3.44 -5.76 11.88
CA PHE A 40 4.15 -4.50 11.67
C PHE A 40 5.45 -4.43 12.46
N VAL A 41 5.44 -4.84 13.73
CA VAL A 41 6.65 -4.85 14.57
C VAL A 41 7.71 -5.79 14.00
N ILE A 42 7.33 -6.98 13.54
CA ILE A 42 8.29 -7.95 12.97
C ILE A 42 8.90 -7.40 11.68
N ILE A 43 8.08 -6.84 10.78
CA ILE A 43 8.58 -6.28 9.51
C ILE A 43 9.47 -5.08 9.75
N ASP A 44 9.13 -4.21 10.71
CA ASP A 44 9.95 -3.06 11.08
C ASP A 44 11.30 -3.48 11.67
N VAL A 45 11.32 -4.42 12.61
CA VAL A 45 12.58 -4.93 13.16
C VAL A 45 13.43 -5.59 12.08
N LEU A 46 12.81 -6.34 11.16
CA LEU A 46 13.53 -6.96 10.03
C LEU A 46 14.09 -5.89 9.07
N GLY A 47 13.30 -4.86 8.77
CA GLY A 47 13.70 -3.72 7.95
C GLY A 47 14.87 -2.97 8.55
N PHE A 48 14.79 -2.65 9.84
CA PHE A 48 15.86 -2.00 10.60
C PHE A 48 17.16 -2.81 10.57
N VAL A 49 17.09 -4.11 10.87
CA VAL A 49 18.27 -5.00 10.83
C VAL A 49 18.85 -5.08 9.42
N ALA A 50 18.00 -5.13 8.39
CA ALA A 50 18.45 -5.21 7.01
C ALA A 50 19.10 -3.89 6.54
N LEU A 51 18.55 -2.73 6.89
CA LEU A 51 19.15 -1.42 6.62
C LEU A 51 20.51 -1.24 7.30
N MET A 52 20.65 -1.79 8.51
CA MET A 52 21.88 -1.78 9.31
C MET A 52 22.96 -2.72 8.78
N ALA A 53 22.56 -3.86 8.22
CA ALA A 53 23.48 -4.81 7.61
C ALA A 53 24.11 -4.29 6.30
N LEU A 54 23.44 -3.34 5.65
CA LEU A 54 23.91 -2.72 4.41
C LEU A 54 24.84 -1.54 4.69
N LYS A 55 25.90 -1.42 3.88
CA LYS A 55 26.78 -0.26 3.92
C LYS A 55 26.13 0.93 3.20
N PRO A 56 26.20 2.15 3.78
CA PRO A 56 25.76 3.37 3.11
C PRO A 56 26.65 3.68 1.90
N SER A 57 26.12 4.47 0.97
CA SER A 57 26.85 4.86 -0.25
C SER A 57 28.07 5.73 0.09
N ASN A 58 27.90 6.60 1.08
CA ASN A 58 28.95 7.48 1.57
C ASN A 58 29.69 6.82 2.76
N PRO A 59 30.98 6.44 2.61
CA PRO A 59 31.72 5.74 3.66
C PRO A 59 32.01 6.61 4.89
N ASN A 60 31.92 7.93 4.77
CA ASN A 60 32.09 8.87 5.88
C ASN A 60 30.77 9.14 6.62
N TYR A 61 29.65 8.62 6.12
CA TYR A 61 28.34 8.82 6.71
C TYR A 61 27.97 7.64 7.61
N SER A 62 27.88 7.90 8.91
CA SER A 62 27.46 6.92 9.92
C SER A 62 26.17 7.40 10.60
N PRO A 63 24.99 7.03 10.07
CA PRO A 63 23.72 7.42 10.67
C PRO A 63 23.57 6.79 12.07
N ARG A 64 22.92 7.51 12.99
CA ARG A 64 22.66 6.97 14.34
C ARG A 64 21.64 5.84 14.23
N TYR A 65 21.75 4.86 15.12
CA TYR A 65 20.81 3.72 15.13
C TYR A 65 19.34 4.14 15.28
N VAL A 66 19.09 5.20 16.05
CA VAL A 66 17.75 5.76 16.22
C VAL A 66 17.19 6.31 14.90
N ASP A 67 18.04 6.92 14.06
CA ASP A 67 17.62 7.51 12.80
C ASP A 67 17.27 6.42 11.76
N ILE A 68 18.04 5.33 11.73
CA ILE A 68 17.76 4.18 10.85
C ILE A 68 16.51 3.43 11.31
N PHE A 69 16.32 3.28 12.62
CA PHE A 69 15.10 2.70 13.18
C PHE A 69 13.88 3.55 12.82
N PHE A 70 13.94 4.87 13.04
CA PHE A 70 12.89 5.80 12.65
C PHE A 70 12.58 5.71 11.15
N LEU A 71 13.61 5.64 10.30
CA LEU A 71 13.41 5.50 8.86
C LEU A 71 12.75 4.17 8.48
N SER A 72 13.16 3.06 9.10
CA SER A 72 12.51 1.76 8.92
C SER A 72 11.04 1.83 9.30
N THR A 73 10.75 2.35 10.50
CA THR A 73 9.38 2.48 11.00
C THR A 73 8.57 3.34 10.04
N SER A 74 9.12 4.47 9.60
CA SER A 74 8.45 5.39 8.67
C SER A 74 8.13 4.75 7.31
N ALA A 75 9.03 3.90 6.79
CA ALA A 75 8.78 3.15 5.56
C ALA A 75 7.69 2.08 5.76
N VAL A 76 7.71 1.35 6.88
CA VAL A 76 6.73 0.30 7.20
C VAL A 76 5.35 0.87 7.53
N THR A 77 5.29 2.02 8.18
CA THR A 77 4.03 2.72 8.46
C THR A 77 3.59 3.62 7.31
N VAL A 78 4.38 3.70 6.23
CA VAL A 78 4.03 4.44 5.01
C VAL A 78 3.76 5.92 5.34
N THR A 79 4.60 6.51 6.20
CA THR A 79 4.42 7.88 6.71
C THR A 79 5.20 8.96 5.95
N GLY A 80 6.22 8.58 5.17
CA GLY A 80 6.97 9.53 4.34
C GLY A 80 7.96 10.44 5.05
N LEU A 81 8.23 10.21 6.35
CA LEU A 81 9.17 11.02 7.12
C LEU A 81 10.59 10.44 7.09
N ALA A 82 11.58 11.31 6.92
CA ALA A 82 12.99 10.94 6.88
C ALA A 82 13.81 11.84 7.81
N THR A 83 14.60 11.25 8.71
CA THR A 83 15.58 11.96 9.55
C THR A 83 16.99 11.97 8.95
N ILE A 84 17.20 11.16 7.91
CA ILE A 84 18.47 11.06 7.19
C ILE A 84 18.30 11.50 5.75
N LYS A 85 19.41 11.95 5.15
CA LYS A 85 19.47 12.28 3.73
C LYS A 85 19.32 11.02 2.89
N MET A 86 18.32 11.02 2.01
CA MET A 86 18.02 9.92 1.09
C MET A 86 19.13 9.70 0.06
N GLU A 87 19.86 10.76 -0.31
CA GLU A 87 20.96 10.68 -1.29
C GLU A 87 22.23 10.01 -0.72
N ASP A 88 22.40 9.99 0.60
CA ASP A 88 23.54 9.31 1.25
C ASP A 88 23.32 7.79 1.37
N LEU A 89 22.09 7.31 1.13
CA LEU A 89 21.73 5.91 1.17
C LEU A 89 22.26 5.14 -0.04
N SER A 90 22.63 3.87 0.18
CA SER A 90 22.99 2.99 -0.92
C SER A 90 21.77 2.55 -1.72
N SER A 91 21.99 2.21 -2.99
CA SER A 91 20.95 1.65 -3.87
C SER A 91 20.21 0.47 -3.22
N SER A 92 20.95 -0.39 -2.50
CA SER A 92 20.38 -1.53 -1.78
C SER A 92 19.47 -1.09 -0.63
N GLN A 93 19.83 -0.04 0.10
CA GLN A 93 18.98 0.50 1.18
C GLN A 93 17.68 1.09 0.61
N VAL A 94 17.75 1.82 -0.50
CA VAL A 94 16.54 2.34 -1.16
C VAL A 94 15.62 1.22 -1.64
N VAL A 95 16.16 0.11 -2.14
CA VAL A 95 15.36 -1.08 -2.49
C VAL A 95 14.67 -1.67 -1.25
N ILE A 96 15.36 -1.73 -0.11
CA ILE A 96 14.74 -2.20 1.14
C ILE A 96 13.63 -1.26 1.59
N LEU A 97 13.84 0.06 1.58
CA LEU A 97 12.80 1.04 1.91
C LEU A 97 11.58 0.91 0.98
N THR A 98 11.83 0.72 -0.31
CA THR A 98 10.78 0.49 -1.30
C THR A 98 9.97 -0.77 -0.99
N LEU A 99 10.64 -1.86 -0.60
CA LEU A 99 9.98 -3.10 -0.20
C LEU A 99 9.19 -2.91 1.11
N LEU A 100 9.74 -2.20 2.09
CA LEU A 100 9.07 -1.90 3.37
C LEU A 100 7.79 -1.10 3.15
N MET A 101 7.83 -0.08 2.29
CA MET A 101 6.63 0.69 1.90
C MET A 101 5.57 -0.19 1.24
N LEU A 102 5.98 -1.10 0.34
CA LEU A 102 5.04 -2.04 -0.28
C LEU A 102 4.40 -2.99 0.74
N LEU A 103 5.20 -3.57 1.64
CA LEU A 103 4.74 -4.49 2.68
C LEU A 103 3.89 -3.80 3.75
N GLY A 104 4.19 -2.55 4.05
CA GLY A 104 3.49 -1.70 5.01
C GLY A 104 2.16 -1.15 4.51
N SER A 105 1.99 -1.09 3.18
CA SER A 105 0.81 -0.47 2.57
C SER A 105 -0.50 -1.14 2.97
N GLU A 106 -1.54 -0.31 3.14
CA GLU A 106 -2.90 -0.76 3.46
C GLU A 106 -3.40 -1.81 2.44
N MET A 107 -3.06 -1.62 1.17
CA MET A 107 -3.44 -2.54 0.09
C MET A 107 -2.83 -3.93 0.26
N PHE A 108 -1.55 -4.00 0.64
CA PHE A 108 -0.86 -5.28 0.83
C PHE A 108 -1.31 -5.98 2.11
N VAL A 109 -1.47 -5.23 3.19
CA VAL A 109 -2.07 -5.72 4.45
C VAL A 109 -3.47 -6.30 4.20
N SER A 110 -4.30 -5.60 3.44
CA SER A 110 -5.64 -6.04 3.07
C SER A 110 -5.62 -7.35 2.27
N LEU A 111 -4.68 -7.48 1.33
CA LEU A 111 -4.46 -8.72 0.58
C LEU A 111 -4.05 -9.89 1.49
N ILE A 112 -3.15 -9.67 2.45
CA ILE A 112 -2.74 -10.71 3.42
C ILE A 112 -3.94 -11.12 4.30
N GLY A 113 -4.66 -10.15 4.85
CA GLY A 113 -5.84 -10.41 5.69
C GLY A 113 -6.88 -11.24 4.93
N HIS A 114 -7.08 -10.92 3.66
CA HIS A 114 -7.96 -11.66 2.77
C HIS A 114 -7.51 -13.10 2.49
N ILE A 115 -6.21 -13.31 2.25
CA ILE A 115 -5.63 -14.66 2.07
C ILE A 115 -5.75 -15.47 3.36
N HIS A 116 -5.57 -14.85 4.52
CA HIS A 116 -5.74 -15.50 5.82
C HIS A 116 -7.19 -15.97 5.99
N GLU A 117 -8.16 -15.11 5.72
CA GLU A 117 -9.59 -15.43 5.84
C GLU A 117 -10.00 -16.58 4.90
N LEU A 118 -9.49 -16.55 3.66
CA LEU A 118 -9.66 -17.65 2.70
C LEU A 118 -9.10 -18.99 3.23
N ARG A 119 -7.93 -18.95 3.88
CA ARG A 119 -7.29 -20.15 4.46
C ARG A 119 -8.07 -20.67 5.67
N LYS A 120 -8.59 -19.78 6.52
CA LYS A 120 -9.42 -20.12 7.68
C LYS A 120 -10.71 -20.80 7.25
N GLN A 121 -11.44 -20.24 6.28
CA GLN A 121 -12.65 -20.85 5.73
C GLN A 121 -12.37 -22.22 5.10
N ASN A 122 -11.23 -22.40 4.45
CA ASN A 122 -10.86 -23.69 3.87
C ASN A 122 -10.54 -24.77 4.92
N LYS A 123 -10.20 -24.38 6.16
CA LYS A 123 -9.88 -25.29 7.27
C LYS A 123 -11.13 -25.71 8.07
N HIS A 124 -12.20 -24.92 8.07
CA HIS A 124 -13.47 -25.26 8.73
C HIS A 124 -14.36 -26.23 7.91
N ASP A 125 -14.33 -26.13 6.57
CA ASP A 125 -15.04 -27.05 5.64
C ASP A 125 -14.81 -28.58 5.89
N PRO A 126 -13.58 -29.07 6.15
CA PRO A 126 -13.35 -30.50 6.33
C PRO A 126 -13.89 -31.09 7.66
N GLU A 127 -14.17 -30.26 8.67
CA GLU A 127 -14.72 -30.74 9.96
C GLU A 127 -16.25 -30.73 9.95
N ASP A 128 -16.88 -29.67 9.42
CA ASP A 128 -18.35 -29.60 9.32
C ASP A 128 -18.91 -30.69 8.40
N SER A 129 -18.22 -31.02 7.32
CA SER A 129 -18.63 -32.11 6.40
C SER A 129 -18.60 -33.49 7.07
N ARG A 130 -17.65 -33.74 8.00
CA ARG A 130 -17.59 -34.98 8.76
C ARG A 130 -18.64 -35.05 9.87
N VAL A 131 -18.84 -33.97 10.63
CA VAL A 131 -19.84 -33.94 11.70
C VAL A 131 -21.26 -34.08 11.12
N ARG A 132 -21.58 -33.38 10.02
CA ARG A 132 -22.89 -33.52 9.36
C ARG A 132 -23.14 -34.91 8.79
N SER A 133 -22.12 -35.59 8.27
CA SER A 133 -22.28 -36.98 7.79
C SER A 133 -22.61 -37.97 8.92
N VAL A 134 -22.25 -37.66 10.16
CA VAL A 134 -22.58 -38.48 11.34
C VAL A 134 -23.97 -38.14 11.88
N THR A 135 -24.40 -36.88 11.85
CA THR A 135 -25.73 -36.47 12.33
C THR A 135 -26.87 -36.81 11.36
N VAL A 136 -26.61 -36.86 10.05
CA VAL A 136 -27.63 -37.16 9.02
C VAL A 136 -28.11 -38.61 9.06
N GLN A 137 -27.45 -39.49 9.81
CA GLN A 137 -27.86 -40.90 9.90
C GLN A 137 -29.01 -41.14 10.89
N ASP A 138 -29.38 -40.17 11.75
CA ASP A 138 -30.42 -40.35 12.79
C ASP A 138 -31.70 -39.50 12.59
N GLU A 139 -31.68 -38.35 11.90
CA GLU A 139 -32.85 -37.45 11.80
C GLU A 139 -33.53 -37.49 10.42
N SER A 140 -34.03 -38.66 10.03
CA SER A 140 -34.67 -38.85 8.73
C SER A 140 -36.13 -38.39 8.62
N GLN A 141 -36.74 -37.72 9.59
CA GLN A 141 -38.14 -37.29 9.46
C GLN A 141 -38.45 -36.00 10.25
N ILE A 142 -39.06 -35.05 9.54
CA ILE A 142 -39.81 -33.86 10.01
C ILE A 142 -38.94 -32.61 10.30
N GLU A 143 -38.93 -31.64 9.38
CA GLU A 143 -39.53 -30.30 9.56
C GLU A 143 -39.03 -29.31 8.47
N GLU A 144 -40.01 -28.66 7.81
CA GLU A 144 -39.99 -27.57 6.82
C GLU A 144 -38.71 -27.19 6.03
N ALA A 145 -38.88 -27.30 4.70
CA ALA A 145 -37.90 -26.99 3.67
C ALA A 145 -37.55 -25.50 3.54
N ILE A 146 -36.49 -25.07 4.23
CA ILE A 146 -35.51 -24.18 3.59
C ILE A 146 -34.52 -25.09 2.86
N PRO A 147 -34.29 -24.95 1.53
CA PRO A 147 -33.46 -25.92 0.83
C PRO A 147 -32.03 -25.84 1.36
N ALA A 148 -31.56 -26.89 2.04
CA ALA A 148 -30.16 -27.03 2.46
C ALA A 148 -29.18 -26.81 1.28
N THR A 149 -29.63 -27.10 0.06
CA THR A 149 -28.96 -26.83 -1.23
C THR A 149 -28.66 -25.34 -1.47
N GLN A 150 -29.48 -24.39 -1.01
CA GLN A 150 -29.23 -22.95 -1.14
C GLN A 150 -28.12 -22.46 -0.20
N SER A 151 -28.00 -23.01 1.00
CA SER A 151 -26.94 -22.63 1.96
C SER A 151 -25.53 -23.09 1.52
N ILE A 152 -25.43 -24.27 0.90
CA ILE A 152 -24.16 -24.86 0.44
C ILE A 152 -23.68 -24.19 -0.87
N SER A 153 -24.62 -23.88 -1.78
CA SER A 153 -24.32 -23.16 -3.03
C SER A 153 -23.90 -21.71 -2.77
N THR A 154 -24.55 -21.01 -1.84
CA THR A 154 -24.17 -19.63 -1.49
C THR A 154 -22.80 -19.55 -0.81
N THR A 155 -22.44 -20.53 0.03
CA THR A 155 -21.13 -20.59 0.70
C THR A 155 -20.00 -20.92 -0.28
N SER A 156 -20.19 -21.90 -1.15
CA SER A 156 -19.20 -22.24 -2.19
C SER A 156 -19.03 -21.12 -3.23
N LEU A 157 -20.12 -20.43 -3.60
CA LEU A 157 -20.10 -19.28 -4.51
C LEU A 157 -19.39 -18.07 -3.86
N LYS A 158 -19.66 -17.79 -2.58
CA LYS A 158 -18.96 -16.74 -1.81
C LYS A 158 -17.45 -16.99 -1.76
N LYS A 159 -17.02 -18.23 -1.52
CA LYS A 159 -15.59 -18.62 -1.49
C LYS A 159 -14.90 -18.41 -2.85
N SER A 160 -15.58 -18.74 -3.94
CA SER A 160 -15.06 -18.50 -5.30
C SER A 160 -14.94 -17.01 -5.63
N CYS A 161 -15.96 -16.20 -5.27
CA CYS A 161 -15.90 -14.74 -5.42
C CYS A 161 -14.77 -14.14 -4.58
N LEU A 162 -14.57 -14.61 -3.35
CA LEU A 162 -13.51 -14.15 -2.46
C LEU A 162 -12.12 -14.49 -3.05
N LYS A 163 -11.90 -15.68 -3.59
CA LYS A 163 -10.64 -16.00 -4.30
C LYS A 163 -10.42 -15.08 -5.52
N TYR A 164 -11.47 -14.83 -6.29
CA TYR A 164 -11.39 -13.99 -7.47
C TYR A 164 -11.03 -12.55 -7.14
N ILE A 165 -11.65 -11.93 -6.12
CA ILE A 165 -11.38 -10.53 -5.77
C ILE A 165 -9.94 -10.33 -5.27
N GLY A 166 -9.40 -11.29 -4.52
CA GLY A 166 -8.00 -11.25 -4.07
C GLY A 166 -7.02 -11.36 -5.24
N PHE A 167 -7.32 -12.21 -6.24
CA PHE A 167 -6.53 -12.30 -7.46
C PHE A 167 -6.60 -11.01 -8.29
N VAL A 168 -7.79 -10.42 -8.43
CA VAL A 168 -7.96 -9.14 -9.14
C VAL A 168 -7.20 -8.02 -8.44
N LEU A 169 -7.25 -7.94 -7.11
CA LEU A 169 -6.48 -6.95 -6.34
C LEU A 169 -4.98 -7.13 -6.53
N LEU A 170 -4.46 -8.37 -6.42
CA LEU A 170 -3.05 -8.65 -6.67
C LEU A 170 -2.63 -8.28 -8.10
N ALA A 171 -3.43 -8.66 -9.09
CA ALA A 171 -3.17 -8.32 -10.50
C ALA A 171 -3.18 -6.81 -10.73
N TYR A 172 -4.10 -6.08 -10.09
CA TYR A 172 -4.18 -4.63 -10.12
C TYR A 172 -2.92 -3.98 -9.55
N MET A 173 -2.47 -4.40 -8.37
CA MET A 173 -1.24 -3.91 -7.73
C MET A 173 -0.03 -4.08 -8.65
N VAL A 174 0.16 -5.29 -9.19
CA VAL A 174 1.28 -5.61 -10.09
C VAL A 174 1.19 -4.80 -11.39
N LEU A 175 -0.01 -4.66 -11.96
CA LEU A 175 -0.21 -3.92 -13.21
C LEU A 175 0.11 -2.44 -13.04
N ILE A 176 -0.40 -1.79 -11.98
CA ILE A 176 -0.12 -0.37 -11.71
C ILE A 176 1.37 -0.16 -11.43
N LEU A 177 2.02 -1.02 -10.63
CA LEU A 177 3.46 -0.92 -10.36
C LEU A 177 4.29 -1.07 -11.64
N LEU A 178 3.96 -2.05 -12.49
CA LEU A 178 4.71 -2.32 -13.72
C LEU A 178 4.50 -1.22 -14.76
N VAL A 179 3.25 -0.88 -15.06
CA VAL A 179 2.90 0.19 -16.01
C VAL A 179 3.42 1.53 -15.50
N GLY A 180 3.24 1.80 -14.20
CA GLY A 180 3.65 3.06 -13.58
C GLY A 180 5.16 3.27 -13.61
N SER A 181 5.94 2.26 -13.19
CA SER A 181 7.40 2.36 -13.19
C SER A 181 7.96 2.45 -14.61
N LEU A 182 7.36 1.72 -15.56
CA LEU A 182 7.70 1.84 -16.98
C LEU A 182 7.38 3.25 -17.52
N SER A 183 6.21 3.81 -17.19
CA SER A 183 5.84 5.17 -17.60
C SER A 183 6.79 6.23 -17.05
N VAL A 184 7.18 6.13 -15.77
CA VAL A 184 8.16 7.07 -15.18
C VAL A 184 9.53 6.90 -15.84
N PHE A 185 9.98 5.66 -16.06
CA PHE A 185 11.24 5.38 -16.72
C PHE A 185 11.29 5.96 -18.14
N LEU A 186 10.23 5.74 -18.93
CA LEU A 186 10.12 6.31 -20.28
C LEU A 186 10.08 7.84 -20.25
N TYR A 187 9.39 8.44 -19.28
CA TYR A 187 9.36 9.89 -19.15
C TYR A 187 10.75 10.48 -18.87
N VAL A 188 11.48 9.91 -17.90
CA VAL A 188 12.84 10.35 -17.57
C VAL A 188 13.81 10.09 -18.73
N ALA A 189 13.62 9.01 -19.48
CA ALA A 189 14.42 8.73 -20.67
C ALA A 189 14.16 9.75 -21.79
N HIS A 190 12.92 10.22 -21.94
CA HIS A 190 12.52 11.16 -22.98
C HIS A 190 12.87 12.62 -22.64
N VAL A 191 12.73 13.01 -21.37
CA VAL A 191 12.95 14.40 -20.91
C VAL A 191 14.35 14.54 -20.33
N SER A 192 15.26 15.16 -21.09
CA SER A 192 16.66 15.38 -20.71
C SER A 192 16.80 16.12 -19.38
N THR A 193 15.95 17.12 -19.11
CA THR A 193 15.99 17.90 -17.86
C THR A 193 15.80 17.04 -16.62
N ALA A 194 14.90 16.05 -16.65
CA ALA A 194 14.67 15.13 -15.54
C ALA A 194 15.83 14.14 -15.38
N ARG A 195 16.40 13.67 -16.50
CA ARG A 195 17.57 12.80 -16.50
C ARG A 195 18.82 13.50 -15.94
N ASP A 196 19.02 14.75 -16.29
CA ASP A 196 20.17 15.55 -15.85
C ASP A 196 20.14 15.76 -14.34
N VAL A 197 18.96 16.00 -13.76
CA VAL A 197 18.77 16.09 -12.31
C VAL A 197 19.22 14.81 -11.60
N LEU A 198 18.80 13.64 -12.10
CA LEU A 198 19.16 12.34 -11.51
C LEU A 198 20.65 12.02 -11.70
N THR A 199 21.22 12.39 -12.85
CA THR A 199 22.64 12.19 -13.15
C THR A 199 23.51 13.04 -12.23
N ARG A 200 23.12 14.29 -11.96
CA ARG A 200 23.81 15.17 -11.00
C ARG A 200 23.78 14.63 -9.58
N LYS A 201 22.66 14.02 -9.17
CA LYS A 201 22.51 13.41 -7.84
C LYS A 201 23.06 11.98 -7.75
N SER A 202 23.67 11.45 -8.83
CA SER A 202 24.23 10.09 -8.90
C SER A 202 23.22 8.95 -8.61
N ILE A 203 21.94 9.18 -8.85
CA ILE A 203 20.87 8.20 -8.62
C ILE A 203 20.62 7.40 -9.90
N ASN A 204 20.54 6.07 -9.78
CA ASN A 204 20.19 5.21 -10.92
C ASN A 204 18.73 5.46 -11.34
N THR A 205 18.52 5.83 -12.61
CA THR A 205 17.21 6.09 -13.21
C THR A 205 16.21 4.96 -12.99
N MET A 206 16.62 3.70 -13.17
CA MET A 206 15.71 2.55 -13.03
C MET A 206 15.23 2.38 -11.59
N LEU A 207 16.15 2.52 -10.63
CA LEU A 207 15.84 2.42 -9.20
C LEU A 207 14.93 3.57 -8.77
N PHE A 208 15.20 4.79 -9.25
CA PHE A 208 14.34 5.94 -9.01
C PHE A 208 12.92 5.69 -9.53
N SER A 209 12.76 5.21 -10.78
CA SER A 209 11.45 4.94 -11.37
C SER A 209 10.65 3.88 -10.62
N ILE A 210 11.30 2.81 -10.14
CA ILE A 210 10.62 1.77 -9.35
C ILE A 210 10.25 2.33 -7.97
N SER A 211 11.21 2.96 -7.28
CA SER A 211 11.02 3.45 -5.91
C SER A 211 9.94 4.53 -5.84
N VAL A 212 9.96 5.51 -6.76
CA VAL A 212 8.93 6.55 -6.81
C VAL A 212 7.56 5.99 -7.11
N THR A 213 7.41 5.08 -8.08
CA THR A 213 6.09 4.51 -8.38
C THR A 213 5.54 3.72 -7.20
N VAL A 214 6.38 2.96 -6.48
CA VAL A 214 5.95 2.27 -5.27
C VAL A 214 5.58 3.26 -4.17
N SER A 215 6.39 4.29 -3.92
CA SER A 215 6.08 5.36 -2.96
C SER A 215 4.74 6.01 -3.30
N SER A 216 4.60 6.54 -4.52
CA SER A 216 3.40 7.25 -4.96
C SER A 216 2.16 6.38 -4.90
N PHE A 217 2.23 5.11 -5.34
CA PHE A 217 1.08 4.20 -5.33
C PHE A 217 0.69 3.71 -3.93
N THR A 218 1.68 3.50 -3.05
CA THR A 218 1.41 3.08 -1.67
C THR A 218 1.09 4.26 -0.75
N ASN A 219 1.19 5.49 -1.25
CA ASN A 219 1.14 6.74 -0.48
C ASN A 219 2.28 6.83 0.56
N GLY A 220 3.47 6.32 0.23
CA GLY A 220 4.59 6.16 1.17
C GLY A 220 5.48 7.36 1.40
N GLY A 221 5.48 8.36 0.52
CA GLY A 221 6.16 9.65 0.69
C GLY A 221 7.69 9.64 0.70
N LEU A 222 8.34 8.48 0.79
CA LEU A 222 9.80 8.37 0.76
C LEU A 222 10.28 8.23 -0.68
N ILE A 223 10.98 9.27 -1.14
CA ILE A 223 11.58 9.32 -2.47
C ILE A 223 13.11 9.31 -2.31
N PRO A 224 13.88 8.74 -3.27
CA PRO A 224 15.34 8.71 -3.20
C PRO A 224 16.04 10.09 -3.24
N THR A 225 15.30 11.19 -3.36
CA THR A 225 15.80 12.57 -3.40
C THR A 225 15.57 13.27 -2.06
N ASN A 226 16.52 14.12 -1.63
CA ASN A 226 16.40 14.81 -0.34
C ASN A 226 15.25 15.82 -0.31
N GLU A 227 15.02 16.53 -1.42
CA GLU A 227 13.98 17.54 -1.53
C GLU A 227 12.65 16.98 -2.06
N SER A 228 12.44 15.66 -1.96
CA SER A 228 11.26 14.98 -2.50
C SER A 228 11.07 15.31 -4.00
N MET A 229 9.87 15.68 -4.43
CA MET A 229 9.55 16.07 -5.81
C MET A 229 9.80 17.55 -6.13
N ALA A 230 10.28 18.36 -5.19
CA ALA A 230 10.48 19.79 -5.42
C ALA A 230 11.54 20.07 -6.49
N VAL A 231 12.51 19.17 -6.63
CA VAL A 231 13.54 19.21 -7.70
C VAL A 231 12.93 19.08 -9.10
N PHE A 232 11.74 18.48 -9.20
CA PHE A 232 11.01 18.29 -10.46
C PHE A 232 9.83 19.25 -10.63
N SER A 233 9.76 20.33 -9.84
CA SER A 233 8.67 21.33 -9.88
C SER A 233 8.44 21.95 -11.27
N SER A 234 9.48 22.05 -12.10
CA SER A 234 9.37 22.53 -13.49
C SER A 234 8.82 21.47 -14.46
N ASN A 235 8.88 20.18 -14.12
CA ASN A 235 8.50 19.06 -14.99
C ASN A 235 7.02 18.68 -14.80
N GLN A 236 6.14 19.40 -15.49
CA GLN A 236 4.69 19.19 -15.43
C GLN A 236 4.27 17.74 -15.70
N GLY A 237 4.87 17.09 -16.70
CA GLY A 237 4.46 15.74 -17.10
C GLY A 237 4.73 14.68 -16.03
N LEU A 238 5.86 14.78 -15.33
CA LEU A 238 6.18 13.84 -14.24
C LEU A 238 5.21 14.01 -13.08
N LEU A 239 4.96 15.25 -12.64
CA LEU A 239 4.05 15.53 -11.53
C LEU A 239 2.64 15.04 -11.83
N LEU A 240 2.14 15.24 -13.05
CA LEU A 240 0.80 14.81 -13.44
C LEU A 240 0.70 13.28 -13.52
N LEU A 241 1.75 12.60 -14.00
CA LEU A 241 1.84 11.15 -14.02
C LEU A 241 1.80 10.57 -12.60
N LEU A 242 2.60 11.13 -11.68
CA LEU A 242 2.63 10.71 -10.29
C LEU A 242 1.32 11.04 -9.56
N THR A 243 0.70 12.19 -9.84
CA THR A 243 -0.64 12.54 -9.30
C THR A 243 -1.66 11.45 -9.63
N GLY A 244 -1.65 10.95 -10.87
CA GLY A 244 -2.52 9.85 -11.29
C GLY A 244 -2.23 8.55 -10.54
N GLN A 245 -0.96 8.24 -10.28
CA GLN A 245 -0.55 7.05 -9.51
C GLN A 245 -0.96 7.14 -8.04
N ILE A 246 -0.77 8.30 -7.40
CA ILE A 246 -1.19 8.56 -6.02
C ILE A 246 -2.71 8.41 -5.89
N LEU A 247 -3.46 8.98 -6.83
CA LEU A 247 -4.90 8.88 -6.80
C LEU A 247 -5.39 7.45 -7.02
N ALA A 248 -4.68 6.68 -7.85
CA ALA A 248 -4.89 5.24 -8.04
C ALA A 248 -4.48 4.39 -6.83
N GLY A 249 -3.68 4.93 -5.90
CA GLY A 249 -3.32 4.27 -4.66
C GLY A 249 -4.49 4.15 -3.68
N ASN A 250 -4.17 4.27 -2.39
CA ASN A 250 -5.14 3.98 -1.33
C ASN A 250 -6.42 4.83 -1.41
N THR A 251 -6.30 6.08 -1.84
CA THR A 251 -7.36 7.09 -1.82
C THR A 251 -8.58 6.73 -2.68
N LEU A 252 -8.39 6.25 -3.91
CA LEU A 252 -9.49 5.83 -4.80
C LEU A 252 -9.45 4.34 -5.15
N LEU A 253 -8.77 3.52 -4.36
CA LEU A 253 -8.72 2.07 -4.56
C LEU A 253 -10.11 1.44 -4.80
N PRO A 254 -11.18 1.75 -4.02
CA PRO A 254 -12.51 1.18 -4.27
C PRO A 254 -13.10 1.55 -5.64
N VAL A 255 -12.78 2.75 -6.13
CA VAL A 255 -13.27 3.28 -7.42
C VAL A 255 -12.55 2.57 -8.57
N PHE A 256 -11.22 2.52 -8.52
CA PHE A 256 -10.41 1.87 -9.55
C PHE A 256 -10.65 0.37 -9.60
N LEU A 257 -10.79 -0.30 -8.44
CA LEU A 257 -11.11 -1.71 -8.38
C LEU A 257 -12.44 -2.03 -9.08
N ARG A 258 -13.46 -1.17 -8.92
CA ARG A 258 -14.74 -1.31 -9.64
C ARG A 258 -14.61 -1.07 -11.14
N LEU A 259 -13.85 -0.06 -11.56
CA LEU A 259 -13.58 0.19 -12.98
C LEU A 259 -12.88 -1.00 -13.63
N VAL A 260 -11.92 -1.60 -12.94
CA VAL A 260 -11.22 -2.81 -13.40
C VAL A 260 -12.19 -3.99 -13.49
N ILE A 261 -13.02 -4.24 -12.48
CA ILE A 261 -14.03 -5.31 -12.51
C ILE A 261 -15.03 -5.10 -13.67
N TRP A 262 -15.47 -3.87 -13.89
CA TRP A 262 -16.35 -3.51 -15.00
C TRP A 262 -15.66 -3.72 -16.36
N ALA A 263 -14.40 -3.30 -16.49
CA ALA A 263 -13.61 -3.52 -17.70
C ALA A 263 -13.39 -5.01 -17.98
N LEU A 264 -13.05 -5.82 -16.97
CA LEU A 264 -12.90 -7.27 -17.09
C LEU A 264 -14.21 -7.94 -17.53
N ARG A 265 -15.35 -7.47 -17.03
CA ARG A 265 -16.68 -7.90 -17.49
C ARG A 265 -16.91 -7.54 -18.97
N GLY A 266 -16.59 -6.31 -19.36
CA GLY A 266 -16.77 -5.83 -20.73
C GLY A 266 -15.89 -6.56 -21.75
N LEU A 267 -14.61 -6.77 -21.40
CA LEU A 267 -13.65 -7.47 -22.25
C LEU A 267 -13.82 -9.00 -22.22
N ARG A 268 -14.71 -9.55 -21.36
CA ARG A 268 -14.84 -10.98 -21.06
C ARG A 268 -13.50 -11.66 -20.69
N ILE A 269 -12.56 -10.89 -20.17
CA ILE A 269 -11.25 -11.36 -19.72
C ILE A 269 -11.40 -11.74 -18.24
N GLY A 270 -11.64 -13.02 -17.97
CA GLY A 270 -11.75 -13.51 -16.60
C GLY A 270 -12.28 -14.94 -16.51
N ARG A 271 -11.85 -15.67 -15.47
CA ARG A 271 -12.36 -17.01 -15.15
C ARG A 271 -13.71 -17.01 -14.43
N ALA A 272 -14.18 -15.84 -13.99
CA ALA A 272 -15.42 -15.72 -13.22
C ALA A 272 -16.64 -15.81 -14.13
N LYS A 273 -17.64 -16.58 -13.69
CA LYS A 273 -18.90 -16.76 -14.43
C LYS A 273 -19.73 -15.47 -14.39
N PRO A 274 -20.57 -15.17 -15.40
CA PRO A 274 -21.43 -13.99 -15.40
C PRO A 274 -22.33 -13.86 -14.16
N GLU A 275 -22.73 -15.00 -13.60
CA GLU A 275 -23.56 -15.12 -12.40
C GLU A 275 -22.81 -14.71 -11.12
N GLU A 276 -21.52 -15.06 -11.01
CA GLU A 276 -20.64 -14.69 -9.89
C GLU A 276 -20.40 -13.18 -9.86
N PHE A 277 -20.25 -12.55 -11.03
CA PHE A 277 -20.13 -11.08 -11.14
C PHE A 277 -21.40 -10.35 -10.71
N LYS A 278 -22.57 -10.82 -11.17
CA LYS A 278 -23.86 -10.20 -10.83
C LYS A 278 -24.15 -10.34 -9.33
N PHE A 279 -23.80 -11.49 -8.74
CA PHE A 279 -23.91 -11.72 -7.31
C PHE A 279 -22.96 -10.82 -6.50
N MET A 280 -21.67 -10.72 -6.88
CA MET A 280 -20.69 -9.88 -6.19
C MET A 280 -21.04 -8.38 -6.20
N MET A 281 -21.54 -7.89 -7.33
CA MET A 281 -21.84 -6.46 -7.51
C MET A 281 -23.15 -6.03 -6.83
N ASN A 282 -24.13 -6.94 -6.71
CA ASN A 282 -25.40 -6.69 -6.04
C ASN A 282 -25.32 -6.93 -4.52
N ASN A 283 -24.50 -7.89 -4.07
CA ASN A 283 -24.35 -8.26 -2.65
C ASN A 283 -23.00 -7.87 -2.06
N THR A 284 -22.54 -6.65 -2.36
CA THR A 284 -21.21 -6.14 -1.94
C THR A 284 -20.99 -6.22 -0.43
N LYS A 285 -22.03 -5.96 0.39
CA LYS A 285 -21.97 -6.09 1.86
C LYS A 285 -21.91 -7.54 2.36
N ALA A 286 -22.46 -8.51 1.63
CA ALA A 286 -22.51 -9.91 2.04
C ALA A 286 -21.21 -10.67 1.72
N VAL A 287 -20.41 -10.17 0.77
CA VAL A 287 -19.12 -10.76 0.37
C VAL A 287 -18.05 -10.53 1.44
N GLY A 288 -18.17 -9.47 2.27
CA GLY A 288 -17.28 -9.21 3.41
C GLY A 288 -15.92 -8.62 3.05
N PHE A 289 -15.78 -8.01 1.86
CA PHE A 289 -14.56 -7.32 1.45
C PHE A 289 -14.68 -5.82 1.71
N ASN A 290 -14.00 -5.31 2.74
CA ASN A 290 -14.15 -3.92 3.22
C ASN A 290 -13.82 -2.85 2.16
N HIS A 291 -12.94 -3.14 1.19
CA HIS A 291 -12.57 -2.17 0.15
C HIS A 291 -13.50 -2.18 -1.07
N LEU A 292 -14.48 -3.09 -1.14
CA LEU A 292 -15.49 -3.04 -2.19
C LEU A 292 -16.70 -2.28 -1.64
N LEU A 293 -16.77 -0.98 -1.90
CA LEU A 293 -17.91 -0.15 -1.46
C LEU A 293 -19.07 -0.27 -2.45
N PRO A 294 -20.35 -0.26 -2.05
CA PRO A 294 -21.53 -0.12 -2.92
C PRO A 294 -21.41 0.97 -3.99
N ASN A 295 -22.17 0.84 -5.10
CA ASN A 295 -22.06 1.73 -6.27
C ASN A 295 -22.28 3.21 -5.91
N GLN A 296 -23.32 3.52 -5.14
CA GLN A 296 -23.61 4.90 -4.71
C GLN A 296 -22.51 5.47 -3.79
N GLN A 297 -21.99 4.65 -2.88
CA GLN A 297 -20.92 5.05 -1.95
C GLN A 297 -19.60 5.30 -2.69
N THR A 298 -19.34 4.54 -3.75
CA THR A 298 -18.14 4.72 -4.59
C THR A 298 -18.19 6.05 -5.36
N VAL A 299 -19.34 6.37 -5.97
CA VAL A 299 -19.52 7.65 -6.68
C VAL A 299 -19.47 8.82 -5.72
N PHE A 300 -20.09 8.70 -4.54
CA PHE A 300 -20.01 9.72 -3.50
C PHE A 300 -18.58 9.94 -3.01
N LEU A 301 -17.82 8.85 -2.79
CA LEU A 301 -16.40 8.94 -2.42
C LEU A 301 -15.59 9.68 -3.50
N ALA A 302 -15.72 9.28 -4.77
CA ALA A 302 -15.04 9.94 -5.87
C ALA A 302 -15.40 11.43 -5.99
N ALA A 303 -16.69 11.77 -5.86
CA ALA A 303 -17.16 13.14 -5.90
C ALA A 303 -16.63 13.98 -4.73
N SER A 304 -16.61 13.41 -3.52
CA SER A 304 -16.07 14.09 -2.33
C SER A 304 -14.57 14.35 -2.46
N VAL A 305 -13.79 13.37 -2.93
CA VAL A 305 -12.34 13.50 -3.15
C VAL A 305 -12.07 14.59 -4.19
N ALA A 306 -12.78 14.56 -5.32
CA ALA A 306 -12.64 15.55 -6.37
C ALA A 306 -13.00 16.97 -5.89
N ALA A 307 -14.08 17.10 -5.11
CA ALA A 307 -14.50 18.39 -4.54
C ALA A 307 -13.45 18.94 -3.57
N LEU A 308 -12.91 18.11 -2.67
CA LEU A 308 -11.88 18.51 -1.71
C LEU A 308 -10.59 18.94 -2.42
N ILE A 309 -10.14 18.18 -3.44
CA ILE A 309 -8.99 18.57 -4.26
C ILE A 309 -9.25 19.90 -4.95
N ALA A 310 -10.42 20.09 -5.57
CA ALA A 310 -10.75 21.33 -6.27
C ALA A 310 -10.75 22.55 -5.33
N VAL A 311 -11.32 22.42 -4.13
CA VAL A 311 -11.31 23.46 -3.09
C VAL A 311 -9.87 23.80 -2.70
N THR A 312 -9.04 22.79 -2.44
CA THR A 312 -7.65 22.99 -2.02
C THR A 312 -6.78 23.61 -3.09
N VAL A 313 -6.90 23.17 -4.35
CA VAL A 313 -6.20 23.79 -5.47
C VAL A 313 -6.61 25.25 -5.63
N THR A 314 -7.91 25.54 -5.56
CA THR A 314 -8.42 26.90 -5.70
C THR A 314 -7.87 27.80 -4.60
N PHE A 315 -7.98 27.38 -3.34
CA PHE A 315 -7.52 28.16 -2.19
C PHE A 315 -5.99 28.32 -2.19
N PHE A 316 -5.24 27.26 -2.50
CA PHE A 316 -3.79 27.29 -2.58
C PHE A 316 -3.30 28.26 -3.66
N CYS A 317 -3.93 28.24 -4.85
CA CYS A 317 -3.66 29.20 -5.92
C CYS A 317 -4.00 30.62 -5.52
N CYS A 318 -5.19 30.87 -4.94
CA CYS A 318 -5.60 32.22 -4.54
C CYS A 318 -4.66 32.85 -3.50
N LEU A 319 -4.13 32.07 -2.57
CA LEU A 319 -3.26 32.59 -1.51
C LEU A 319 -1.79 32.75 -1.93
N ASN A 320 -1.29 31.91 -2.83
CA ASN A 320 0.14 31.84 -3.13
C ASN A 320 0.51 32.32 -4.53
N TRP A 321 -0.43 32.81 -5.36
CA TRP A 321 -0.16 33.13 -6.79
C TRP A 321 1.03 34.07 -7.01
N ASP A 322 1.13 35.10 -6.15
CA ASP A 322 2.16 36.15 -6.17
C ASP A 322 3.26 35.93 -5.12
N SER A 323 3.26 34.77 -4.45
CA SER A 323 4.25 34.39 -3.44
C SER A 323 5.55 33.90 -4.08
N PRO A 324 6.72 34.04 -3.40
CA PRO A 324 7.98 33.43 -3.83
C PRO A 324 7.90 31.90 -4.05
N VAL A 325 6.89 31.24 -3.47
CA VAL A 325 6.56 29.81 -3.67
C VAL A 325 6.53 29.41 -5.15
N PHE A 326 6.04 30.29 -6.03
CA PHE A 326 5.96 30.03 -7.47
C PHE A 326 6.94 30.86 -8.30
N ALA A 327 8.00 31.39 -7.69
CA ALA A 327 9.00 32.18 -8.42
C ALA A 327 9.62 31.34 -9.56
N GLY A 328 9.62 31.88 -10.78
CA GLY A 328 10.20 31.21 -11.95
C GLY A 328 9.33 30.14 -12.63
N LEU A 329 8.09 29.90 -12.16
CA LEU A 329 7.16 28.93 -12.77
C LEU A 329 6.13 29.61 -13.68
N THR A 330 5.85 28.99 -14.83
CA THR A 330 4.76 29.39 -15.72
C THR A 330 3.40 29.08 -15.11
N ALA A 331 2.34 29.79 -15.54
CA ALA A 331 0.99 29.62 -14.98
C ALA A 331 0.51 28.14 -14.97
N ASN A 332 0.78 27.39 -16.04
CA ASN A 332 0.41 25.97 -16.15
C ASN A 332 1.19 25.08 -15.16
N GLN A 333 2.46 25.38 -14.95
CA GLN A 333 3.28 24.69 -13.94
C GLN A 333 2.81 25.02 -12.53
N LYS A 334 2.40 26.28 -12.26
CA LYS A 334 1.83 26.66 -10.96
C LYS A 334 0.60 25.83 -10.61
N ILE A 335 -0.34 25.72 -11.56
CA ILE A 335 -1.57 24.92 -11.37
C ILE A 335 -1.24 23.44 -11.17
N THR A 336 -0.30 22.89 -11.94
CA THR A 336 0.10 21.48 -11.79
C THR A 336 0.74 21.21 -10.43
N ASN A 337 1.61 22.09 -9.95
CA ASN A 337 2.19 21.95 -8.62
C ASN A 337 1.15 22.11 -7.51
N ALA A 338 0.21 23.05 -7.65
CA ALA A 338 -0.91 23.20 -6.73
C ALA A 338 -1.77 21.93 -6.68
N LEU A 339 -2.07 21.33 -7.84
CA LEU A 339 -2.78 20.05 -7.95
C LEU A 339 -2.02 18.91 -7.28
N PHE A 340 -0.71 18.80 -7.55
CA PHE A 340 0.14 17.78 -6.94
C PHE A 340 0.16 17.90 -5.42
N MET A 341 0.38 19.10 -4.89
CA MET A 341 0.34 19.35 -3.44
C MET A 341 -1.04 19.02 -2.85
N ALA A 342 -2.13 19.47 -3.49
CA ALA A 342 -3.49 19.19 -3.02
C ALA A 342 -3.78 17.68 -2.91
N VAL A 343 -3.33 16.88 -3.89
CA VAL A 343 -3.50 15.42 -3.86
C VAL A 343 -2.62 14.79 -2.77
N ASN A 344 -1.41 15.29 -2.56
CA ASN A 344 -0.47 14.76 -1.57
C ASN A 344 -0.85 15.02 -0.11
N THR A 345 -1.67 16.05 0.16
CA THR A 345 -2.18 16.32 1.52
C THR A 345 -2.91 15.14 2.14
N ARG A 346 -3.51 14.27 1.32
CA ARG A 346 -4.28 13.10 1.74
C ARG A 346 -3.44 11.83 1.76
N GLN A 347 -2.37 11.85 2.57
CA GLN A 347 -1.50 10.74 2.97
C GLN A 347 -0.33 10.34 2.06
N ALA A 348 -0.12 10.93 0.88
CA ALA A 348 1.03 10.52 0.05
C ALA A 348 2.36 11.14 0.46
N GLY A 349 2.36 12.30 1.12
CA GLY A 349 3.56 12.86 1.77
C GLY A 349 4.66 13.36 0.83
N GLU A 350 4.44 13.37 -0.49
CA GLU A 350 5.40 13.90 -1.46
C GLU A 350 5.19 15.40 -1.67
N ASN A 351 6.28 16.18 -1.61
CA ASN A 351 6.22 17.63 -1.73
C ASN A 351 6.86 18.08 -3.05
N SER A 352 6.11 18.83 -3.87
CA SER A 352 6.66 19.48 -5.07
C SER A 352 7.07 20.94 -4.83
N ILE A 353 6.70 21.51 -3.69
CA ILE A 353 7.11 22.84 -3.27
C ILE A 353 7.50 22.79 -1.80
N ASP A 354 8.44 23.63 -1.41
CA ASP A 354 8.85 23.78 -0.03
C ASP A 354 7.71 24.37 0.82
N CYS A 355 7.21 23.57 1.76
CA CYS A 355 6.15 23.96 2.69
C CYS A 355 6.54 25.13 3.60
N SER A 356 7.83 25.42 3.79
CA SER A 356 8.30 26.55 4.62
C SER A 356 8.00 27.91 3.99
N LEU A 357 7.85 27.98 2.66
CA LEU A 357 7.57 29.21 1.92
C LEU A 357 6.06 29.45 1.73
N VAL A 358 5.24 28.43 1.99
CA VAL A 358 3.79 28.47 1.77
C VAL A 358 3.11 29.39 2.80
N ALA A 359 2.10 30.15 2.35
CA ALA A 359 1.32 31.01 3.23
C ALA A 359 0.73 30.20 4.42
N PRO A 360 0.80 30.71 5.67
CA PRO A 360 0.31 29.98 6.84
C PRO A 360 -1.15 29.54 6.75
N ALA A 361 -2.02 30.33 6.11
CA ALA A 361 -3.42 29.97 5.90
C ALA A 361 -3.60 28.73 5.00
N ALA A 362 -2.72 28.52 4.02
CA ALA A 362 -2.75 27.32 3.19
C ALA A 362 -2.24 26.08 3.96
N LEU A 363 -1.29 26.25 4.87
CA LEU A 363 -0.84 25.16 5.76
C LEU A 363 -1.95 24.70 6.71
N VAL A 364 -2.74 25.63 7.25
CA VAL A 364 -3.93 25.29 8.05
C VAL A 364 -4.90 24.45 7.23
N LEU A 365 -5.14 24.81 5.97
CA LEU A 365 -5.99 24.02 5.09
C LEU A 365 -5.45 22.59 4.91
N PHE A 366 -4.14 22.43 4.68
CA PHE A 366 -3.50 21.12 4.55
C PHE A 366 -3.66 20.27 5.81
N ILE A 367 -3.60 20.87 7.00
CA ILE A 367 -3.84 20.17 8.28
C ILE A 367 -5.30 19.74 8.41
N THR A 368 -6.25 20.57 8.02
CA THR A 368 -7.69 20.25 8.11
C THR A 368 -8.18 19.21 7.09
N MET A 369 -7.41 19.00 6.03
CA MET A 369 -7.72 18.07 4.94
C MET A 369 -7.42 16.59 5.27
N TRP A 370 -6.79 16.32 6.43
CA TRP A 370 -6.38 14.99 6.85
C TRP A 370 -7.55 14.11 7.32
#